data_AF-A0A1W9WI60-F1
#
_entry.id   AF-A0A1W9WI60-F1
#
_cell.length_a   1.000
_cell.length_b   1.000
_cell.length_c   1.000
_cell.angle_alpha   90.00
_cell.angle_beta   90.00
_cell.angle_gamma   90.00
#
_symmetry.space_group_name_H-M   'P 1'
#
loop_
_entity.id
_entity.type
_entity.pdbx_description
1 polymer ?
#
loop_
_entity_poly.entity_id
_entity_poly.type
_entity_poly.pdbx_seq_one_letter_code
_entity_poly.pdbx_strand_id
1 'polypeptide(L)'
;MKVILLKLSEKSLGNCSYIKFPEVRGMHSISKSNSFSTSQDRFHYLFIIFLVGIILSGCEAPPPSKSKLPSSTSTLTPTSIKAAIFYATLTAVFGDKTPTPTPNKLSASCPIMHLDTNQHVSARGSYTETQRSAAGRMVCRIEPDSCAYFMLVGNFDSTIIFKGEEIPPYNQEDNLMHPAMLLPVSRINEFVKDEWDGEMTLRVTEAYDSRLEHNLEQPDLDSRASLHFEGRAIDLTLWPNDRNNYSCLCALAHCAGFDWVHNEGNHCHAAIGAESLCLKCND
;
A
#
# COMPACT_ATOMS: atom_id res chain seq x y z
N MET A 1 45.38 -4.61 23.06
CA MET A 1 44.12 -5.37 22.85
C MET A 1 43.56 -5.71 24.22
N LYS A 2 42.48 -5.04 24.65
CA LYS A 2 41.83 -5.29 25.95
C LYS A 2 40.53 -6.03 25.67
N VAL A 3 40.46 -7.31 26.04
CA VAL A 3 39.21 -8.08 25.98
C VAL A 3 38.43 -7.73 27.25
N ILE A 4 37.29 -7.05 27.10
CA ILE A 4 36.38 -6.77 28.20
C ILE A 4 35.29 -7.86 28.15
N LEU A 5 35.33 -8.79 29.10
CA LEU A 5 34.26 -9.75 29.34
C LEU A 5 33.18 -9.08 30.18
N LEU A 6 32.03 -8.76 29.57
CA LEU A 6 30.85 -8.34 30.31
C LEU A 6 30.11 -9.59 30.80
N LYS A 7 30.05 -9.74 32.13
CA LYS A 7 29.31 -10.80 32.81
C LYS A 7 27.86 -10.33 32.95
N LEU A 8 26.93 -10.90 32.18
CA LEU A 8 25.50 -10.66 32.37
C LEU A 8 25.02 -11.42 33.61
N SER A 9 24.38 -10.70 34.54
CA SER A 9 23.72 -11.27 35.71
C SER A 9 22.22 -11.27 35.45
N GLU A 10 21.64 -12.45 35.28
CA GLU A 10 20.18 -12.60 35.25
C GLU A 10 19.62 -12.39 36.66
N LYS A 11 18.69 -11.44 36.80
CA LYS A 11 17.73 -11.42 37.89
C LYS A 11 16.34 -11.53 37.27
N SER A 12 15.71 -12.67 37.52
CA SER A 12 14.29 -12.91 37.29
C SER A 12 13.48 -12.10 38.30
N LEU A 13 12.64 -11.19 37.80
CA LEU A 13 11.39 -10.75 38.43
C LEU A 13 10.43 -10.30 37.31
N GLY A 14 9.31 -11.02 37.20
CA GLY A 14 8.06 -10.81 36.46
C GLY A 14 7.89 -9.65 35.47
N ASN A 15 7.44 -10.04 34.28
CA ASN A 15 6.59 -9.35 33.27
C ASN A 15 6.90 -7.89 32.90
N CYS A 16 7.26 -7.73 31.61
CA CYS A 16 7.65 -6.52 30.86
C CYS A 16 9.10 -6.04 31.06
N SER A 17 9.96 -6.39 30.11
CA SER A 17 11.33 -5.84 29.99
C SER A 17 11.40 -4.89 28.79
N TYR A 18 11.57 -3.60 29.05
CA TYR A 18 12.15 -2.66 28.09
C TYR A 18 13.67 -2.61 28.29
N ILE A 19 14.43 -2.63 27.19
CA ILE A 19 15.87 -2.37 27.22
C ILE A 19 16.07 -0.87 27.46
N LYS A 20 16.59 -0.51 28.63
CA LYS A 20 17.00 0.86 28.93
C LYS A 20 18.45 1.07 28.48
N PHE A 21 18.65 1.82 27.39
CA PHE A 21 20.00 2.24 26.98
C PHE A 21 20.55 3.28 27.98
N PRO A 22 21.85 3.25 28.30
CA PRO A 22 22.44 4.26 29.17
C PRO A 22 22.50 5.63 28.47
N GLU A 23 22.08 6.66 29.22
CA GLU A 23 22.23 8.08 28.91
C GLU A 23 23.72 8.42 28.73
N VAL A 24 24.13 8.81 27.52
CA VAL A 24 25.49 9.31 27.27
C VAL A 24 25.53 10.79 27.63
N ARG A 25 26.01 11.10 28.85
CA ARG A 25 26.36 12.47 29.23
C ARG A 25 27.74 12.84 28.67
N GLY A 26 27.74 13.91 27.89
CA GLY A 26 28.79 14.94 27.85
C GLY A 26 30.09 14.58 27.13
N MET A 27 30.38 15.29 26.04
CA MET A 27 31.74 15.75 25.79
C MET A 27 31.74 17.08 25.02
N HIS A 28 32.62 17.98 25.49
CA HIS A 28 32.72 19.39 25.18
C HIS A 28 33.17 19.74 23.77
N SER A 29 32.87 20.99 23.40
CA SER A 29 33.34 21.75 22.25
C SER A 29 34.85 21.70 22.02
N ILE A 30 35.28 21.55 20.77
CA ILE A 30 36.56 22.08 20.28
C ILE A 30 36.31 22.78 18.95
N SER A 31 36.74 24.04 18.89
CA SER A 31 36.71 24.92 17.71
C SER A 31 37.97 24.79 16.86
N LYS A 32 37.82 25.21 15.59
CA LYS A 32 38.80 25.78 14.64
C LYS A 32 39.61 24.85 13.71
N SER A 33 39.29 25.04 12.42
CA SER A 33 40.15 25.59 11.34
C SER A 33 40.60 24.67 10.20
N ASN A 34 40.27 25.17 8.99
CA ASN A 34 41.02 25.21 7.72
C ASN A 34 41.36 23.93 6.93
N SER A 35 40.68 23.84 5.77
CA SER A 35 41.21 23.62 4.41
C SER A 35 42.47 22.77 4.20
N PHE A 36 42.41 21.73 3.36
CA PHE A 36 42.89 21.72 1.96
C PHE A 36 42.87 20.28 1.36
N SER A 37 42.25 20.16 0.19
CA SER A 37 42.60 19.38 -1.02
C SER A 37 43.23 17.95 -1.00
N THR A 38 42.64 17.14 -1.89
CA THR A 38 43.22 16.15 -2.84
C THR A 38 43.60 14.71 -2.43
N SER A 39 42.87 13.80 -3.10
CA SER A 39 43.35 12.64 -3.89
C SER A 39 43.64 11.29 -3.21
N GLN A 40 43.02 10.28 -3.84
CA GLN A 40 43.46 8.90 -4.06
C GLN A 40 43.20 7.81 -3.00
N ASP A 41 42.29 6.91 -3.41
CA ASP A 41 42.43 5.46 -3.44
C ASP A 41 42.96 4.75 -2.20
N ARG A 42 42.07 3.96 -1.57
CA ARG A 42 42.12 2.48 -1.73
C ARG A 42 40.92 1.79 -1.05
N PHE A 43 40.24 0.98 -1.85
CA PHE A 43 39.36 -0.12 -1.46
C PHE A 43 39.96 -0.94 -0.32
N HIS A 44 39.20 -1.19 0.75
CA HIS A 44 39.19 -2.43 1.55
C HIS A 44 37.79 -2.61 2.14
N TYR A 45 36.96 -3.43 1.48
CA TYR A 45 35.72 -3.96 2.04
C TYR A 45 36.08 -5.01 3.10
N LEU A 46 35.77 -4.76 4.37
CA LEU A 46 35.75 -5.80 5.39
C LEU A 46 34.34 -6.40 5.44
N PHE A 47 34.17 -7.55 4.78
CA PHE A 47 33.03 -8.43 4.99
C PHE A 47 33.10 -8.99 6.42
N ILE A 48 32.19 -8.57 7.29
CA ILE A 48 31.96 -9.26 8.57
C ILE A 48 30.80 -10.23 8.36
N ILE A 49 31.15 -11.50 8.12
CA ILE A 49 30.20 -12.61 8.12
C ILE A 49 29.97 -13.03 9.58
N PHE A 50 28.80 -12.73 10.13
CA PHE A 50 28.35 -13.37 11.37
C PHE A 50 27.68 -14.71 11.04
N LEU A 51 28.41 -15.80 11.24
CA LEU A 51 27.83 -17.14 11.34
C LEU A 51 27.27 -17.31 12.76
N VAL A 52 25.95 -17.21 12.91
CA VAL A 52 25.25 -17.68 14.11
C VAL A 52 24.79 -19.11 13.83
N GLY A 53 25.48 -20.08 14.41
CA GLY A 53 25.04 -21.47 14.44
C GLY A 53 23.85 -21.61 15.39
N ILE A 54 22.68 -21.95 14.85
CA ILE A 54 21.52 -22.35 15.64
C ILE A 54 21.71 -23.82 16.02
N ILE A 55 21.93 -24.08 17.31
CA ILE A 55 21.79 -25.43 17.88
C ILE A 55 20.29 -25.68 18.02
N LEU A 56 19.72 -26.48 17.11
CA LEU A 56 18.38 -27.04 17.27
C LEU A 56 18.46 -28.21 18.26
N SER A 57 18.18 -27.94 19.53
CA SER A 57 17.78 -28.98 20.49
C SER A 57 16.36 -29.43 20.16
N GLY A 58 16.24 -30.66 19.66
CA GLY A 58 14.99 -31.29 19.28
C GLY A 58 14.03 -31.47 20.46
N CYS A 59 12.76 -31.17 20.21
CA CYS A 59 11.65 -31.77 20.95
C CYS A 59 11.05 -32.86 20.05
N GLU A 60 11.24 -34.11 20.43
CA GLU A 60 10.54 -35.26 19.86
C GLU A 60 9.05 -35.18 20.22
N ALA A 61 8.20 -35.12 19.21
CA ALA A 61 6.77 -35.37 19.34
C ALA A 61 6.50 -36.88 19.21
N PRO A 62 5.64 -37.48 20.06
CA PRO A 62 5.31 -38.90 19.94
C PRO A 62 4.44 -39.20 18.71
N PRO A 63 4.56 -40.39 18.09
CA PRO A 63 3.91 -40.74 16.83
C PRO A 63 2.40 -41.01 16.97
N PRO A 64 1.63 -40.89 15.87
CA PRO A 64 0.18 -40.97 15.86
C PRO A 64 -0.35 -42.41 16.03
N SER A 65 -1.35 -42.57 16.90
CA SER A 65 -2.12 -43.81 17.02
C SER A 65 -3.04 -44.02 15.83
N LYS A 66 -2.87 -45.14 15.13
CA LYS A 66 -3.76 -45.62 14.06
C LYS A 66 -5.13 -46.00 14.65
N SER A 67 -6.22 -45.41 14.15
CA SER A 67 -7.54 -46.03 14.29
C SER A 67 -8.34 -45.99 12.98
N LYS A 68 -8.52 -47.22 12.48
CA LYS A 68 -9.48 -47.82 11.55
C LYS A 68 -10.70 -46.98 11.12
N LEU A 69 -10.83 -46.85 9.79
CA LEU A 69 -12.06 -46.63 9.03
C LEU A 69 -13.07 -47.78 9.27
N PRO A 70 -14.38 -47.50 9.16
CA PRO A 70 -15.27 -48.41 8.45
C PRO A 70 -15.94 -47.71 7.25
N SER A 71 -15.83 -48.42 6.13
CA SER A 71 -16.57 -48.24 4.90
C SER A 71 -18.03 -48.63 5.10
N SER A 72 -18.97 -47.88 4.53
CA SER A 72 -20.28 -48.41 4.16
C SER A 72 -20.68 -47.94 2.78
N THR A 73 -20.50 -48.86 1.84
CA THR A 73 -21.11 -48.92 0.52
C THR A 73 -22.63 -49.04 0.65
N SER A 74 -23.40 -48.34 -0.19
CA SER A 74 -24.68 -48.88 -0.63
C SER A 74 -25.04 -48.38 -2.03
N THR A 75 -25.33 -49.38 -2.86
CA THR A 75 -25.53 -49.41 -4.29
C THR A 75 -26.93 -48.93 -4.71
N LEU A 76 -27.02 -48.61 -6.00
CA LEU A 76 -28.11 -48.03 -6.78
C LEU A 76 -29.41 -48.87 -6.96
N THR A 77 -30.44 -48.16 -7.46
CA THR A 77 -31.51 -48.55 -8.44
C THR A 77 -32.96 -48.75 -7.90
N PRO A 78 -34.03 -48.83 -8.76
CA PRO A 78 -34.71 -47.67 -9.38
C PRO A 78 -36.26 -47.80 -9.43
N THR A 79 -37.03 -46.72 -9.59
CA THR A 79 -38.37 -46.73 -10.26
C THR A 79 -38.84 -45.30 -10.51
N SER A 80 -38.81 -44.81 -11.76
CA SER A 80 -39.95 -44.69 -12.69
C SER A 80 -41.11 -43.83 -12.17
N ILE A 81 -41.34 -42.67 -12.79
CA ILE A 81 -42.62 -42.23 -13.38
C ILE A 81 -42.34 -41.12 -14.42
N LYS A 82 -42.59 -41.48 -15.68
CA LYS A 82 -43.19 -40.75 -16.82
C LYS A 82 -43.13 -39.20 -16.77
N ALA A 83 -42.38 -38.57 -17.68
CA ALA A 83 -42.76 -38.22 -19.05
C ALA A 83 -43.83 -37.11 -19.15
N ALA A 84 -43.39 -35.90 -19.55
CA ALA A 84 -44.18 -34.98 -20.34
C ALA A 84 -43.24 -34.19 -21.25
N ILE A 85 -43.45 -34.39 -22.55
CA ILE A 85 -42.81 -33.75 -23.69
C ILE A 85 -43.37 -32.35 -23.83
N PHE A 86 -42.52 -31.35 -24.03
CA PHE A 86 -42.91 -30.15 -24.77
C PHE A 86 -41.74 -29.71 -25.67
N TYR A 87 -41.96 -29.87 -26.97
CA TYR A 87 -41.14 -29.26 -28.01
C TYR A 87 -41.38 -27.75 -28.01
N ALA A 88 -40.31 -26.96 -27.98
CA ALA A 88 -40.32 -25.62 -28.52
C ALA A 88 -38.94 -25.35 -29.14
N THR A 89 -38.88 -25.53 -30.45
CA THR A 89 -37.83 -25.01 -31.33
C THR A 89 -37.87 -23.49 -31.31
N LEU A 90 -36.74 -22.84 -31.04
CA LEU A 90 -36.53 -21.43 -31.36
C LEU A 90 -35.19 -21.27 -32.07
N THR A 91 -35.23 -21.29 -33.40
CA THR A 91 -34.24 -20.63 -34.23
C THR A 91 -34.60 -19.15 -34.29
N ALA A 92 -33.75 -18.30 -33.72
CA ALA A 92 -33.71 -16.88 -34.04
C ALA A 92 -32.24 -16.48 -34.24
N VAL A 93 -31.87 -16.44 -35.52
CA VAL A 93 -30.80 -15.60 -36.07
C VAL A 93 -31.11 -14.16 -35.68
N PHE A 94 -30.17 -13.44 -35.07
CA PHE A 94 -29.86 -12.02 -35.31
C PHE A 94 -28.76 -11.55 -34.36
N GLY A 95 -27.73 -10.92 -34.94
CA GLY A 95 -27.01 -9.82 -34.29
C GLY A 95 -25.67 -10.18 -33.67
N ASP A 96 -24.65 -10.22 -34.52
CA ASP A 96 -23.32 -9.75 -34.15
C ASP A 96 -23.47 -8.32 -33.59
N LYS A 97 -23.34 -8.17 -32.28
CA LYS A 97 -23.22 -6.88 -31.61
C LYS A 97 -22.00 -6.97 -30.71
N THR A 98 -20.89 -6.49 -31.24
CA THR A 98 -19.84 -5.84 -30.47
C THR A 98 -20.52 -4.86 -29.50
N PRO A 99 -20.39 -5.01 -28.17
CA PRO A 99 -20.76 -3.95 -27.25
C PRO A 99 -19.63 -2.91 -27.28
N THR A 100 -19.82 -1.86 -28.07
CA THR A 100 -19.14 -0.57 -27.88
C THR A 100 -19.66 0.04 -26.56
N PRO A 101 -18.79 0.63 -25.73
CA PRO A 101 -19.01 0.74 -24.29
C PRO A 101 -20.17 1.66 -23.95
N THR A 102 -20.88 1.34 -22.87
CA THR A 102 -21.82 2.26 -22.25
C THR A 102 -21.06 3.01 -21.15
N PRO A 103 -20.57 4.24 -21.36
CA PRO A 103 -20.19 5.08 -20.23
C PRO A 103 -21.48 5.65 -19.68
N ASN A 104 -21.89 5.19 -18.50
CA ASN A 104 -22.57 6.00 -17.49
C ASN A 104 -23.12 5.09 -16.41
N LYS A 105 -22.36 4.93 -15.31
CA LYS A 105 -23.00 5.03 -14.02
C LYS A 105 -22.14 5.60 -12.90
N LEU A 106 -21.71 6.85 -13.09
CA LEU A 106 -21.22 7.64 -11.98
C LEU A 106 -22.35 7.86 -10.95
N SER A 107 -22.00 7.63 -9.68
CA SER A 107 -22.85 7.92 -8.52
C SER A 107 -23.58 9.27 -8.65
N ALA A 108 -24.89 9.28 -8.36
CA ALA A 108 -25.80 10.43 -8.52
C ALA A 108 -25.41 11.70 -7.71
N SER A 109 -24.31 11.67 -6.95
CA SER A 109 -23.80 12.78 -6.14
C SER A 109 -22.43 13.31 -6.58
N CYS A 110 -21.81 12.76 -7.63
CA CYS A 110 -20.47 13.15 -8.06
C CYS A 110 -20.51 14.37 -8.99
N PRO A 111 -19.89 15.52 -8.64
CA PRO A 111 -20.00 16.75 -9.43
C PRO A 111 -19.16 16.74 -10.71
N ILE A 112 -18.22 15.80 -10.86
CA ILE A 112 -17.34 15.67 -12.03
C ILE A 112 -17.49 14.29 -12.64
N MET A 113 -17.60 14.21 -13.97
CA MET A 113 -17.73 12.94 -14.69
C MET A 113 -16.39 12.40 -15.19
N HIS A 114 -15.47 13.31 -15.52
CA HIS A 114 -14.18 13.01 -16.11
C HIS A 114 -13.17 14.06 -15.64
N LEU A 115 -11.93 13.63 -15.43
CA LEU A 115 -10.77 14.49 -15.23
C LEU A 115 -9.79 14.22 -16.36
N ASP A 116 -9.56 15.18 -17.26
CA ASP A 116 -8.70 14.93 -18.43
C ASP A 116 -7.24 14.70 -18.01
N THR A 117 -6.44 14.08 -18.87
CA THR A 117 -5.00 13.92 -18.62
C THR A 117 -4.33 15.27 -18.33
N ASN A 118 -3.49 15.29 -17.30
CA ASN A 118 -2.80 16.46 -16.72
C ASN A 118 -3.73 17.51 -16.06
N GLN A 119 -5.02 17.20 -15.86
CA GLN A 119 -5.88 18.01 -15.00
C GLN A 119 -5.87 17.49 -13.57
N HIS A 120 -5.94 18.43 -12.63
CA HIS A 120 -6.18 18.15 -11.23
C HIS A 120 -7.43 18.88 -10.75
N VAL A 121 -7.97 18.44 -9.61
CA VAL A 121 -9.13 19.04 -8.97
C VAL A 121 -9.02 18.87 -7.45
N SER A 122 -9.30 19.91 -6.69
CA SER A 122 -9.40 19.84 -5.23
C SER A 122 -10.80 19.44 -4.77
N ALA A 123 -10.95 19.06 -3.49
CA ALA A 123 -12.27 18.80 -2.89
C ALA A 123 -13.22 20.02 -2.97
N ARG A 124 -12.70 21.24 -3.16
CA ARG A 124 -13.50 22.45 -3.38
C ARG A 124 -13.93 22.65 -4.83
N GLY A 125 -13.58 21.73 -5.73
CA GLY A 125 -13.82 21.82 -7.17
C GLY A 125 -12.87 22.78 -7.90
N SER A 126 -11.73 23.13 -7.30
CA SER A 126 -10.75 24.02 -7.94
C SER A 126 -9.77 23.23 -8.80
N TYR A 127 -9.65 23.62 -10.08
CA TYR A 127 -8.69 23.07 -11.05
C TYR A 127 -7.33 23.78 -11.06
N THR A 128 -7.12 24.72 -10.13
CA THR A 128 -5.87 25.49 -10.01
C THR A 128 -5.29 25.44 -8.61
N GLU A 129 -6.02 24.86 -7.65
CA GLU A 129 -5.53 24.67 -6.29
C GLU A 129 -4.50 23.54 -6.28
N THR A 130 -3.27 23.88 -5.93
CA THR A 130 -2.17 22.90 -5.81
C THR A 130 -2.46 21.87 -4.72
N GLN A 131 -1.90 20.66 -4.84
CA GLN A 131 -1.95 19.62 -3.80
C GLN A 131 -1.55 20.18 -2.44
N ARG A 132 -0.51 21.01 -2.39
CA ARG A 132 -0.02 21.65 -1.18
C ARG A 132 -1.07 22.50 -0.47
N SER A 133 -1.91 23.21 -1.22
CA SER A 133 -2.96 24.07 -0.66
C SER A 133 -4.19 23.26 -0.23
N ALA A 134 -4.51 22.19 -0.96
CA ALA A 134 -5.68 21.36 -0.71
C ALA A 134 -5.43 20.29 0.38
N ALA A 135 -4.35 19.53 0.26
CA ALA A 135 -3.97 18.41 1.13
C ALA A 135 -2.88 18.77 2.18
N GLY A 136 -2.38 20.00 2.15
CA GLY A 136 -1.32 20.47 3.03
C GLY A 136 0.09 20.12 2.55
N ARG A 137 1.09 20.67 3.24
CA ARG A 137 2.51 20.36 3.00
C ARG A 137 2.89 19.05 3.68
N MET A 138 3.79 18.29 3.07
CA MET A 138 4.58 17.30 3.79
C MET A 138 5.30 17.99 4.96
N VAL A 139 5.27 17.38 6.14
CA VAL A 139 5.99 17.85 7.33
C VAL A 139 7.31 17.11 7.46
N CYS A 140 7.30 15.78 7.37
CA CYS A 140 8.50 14.97 7.42
C CYS A 140 8.40 13.79 6.44
N ARG A 141 9.54 13.15 6.18
CA ARG A 141 9.54 11.80 5.63
C ARG A 141 9.37 10.84 6.81
N ILE A 142 8.31 10.04 6.79
CA ILE A 142 8.16 8.95 7.76
C ILE A 142 9.21 7.90 7.42
N GLU A 143 10.20 7.72 8.30
CA GLU A 143 11.21 6.67 8.16
C GLU A 143 10.66 5.34 8.67
N PRO A 144 11.05 4.20 8.09
CA PRO A 144 10.82 2.89 8.70
C PRO A 144 11.26 2.87 10.18
N ASP A 145 10.50 2.20 11.03
CA ASP A 145 10.70 2.10 12.49
C ASP A 145 10.59 3.42 13.30
N SER A 146 10.22 4.54 12.67
CA SER A 146 9.89 5.78 13.40
C SER A 146 8.58 5.65 14.19
N CYS A 147 8.33 6.56 15.14
CA CYS A 147 7.04 6.63 15.82
C CYS A 147 5.90 6.85 14.82
N ALA A 148 6.09 7.76 13.86
CA ALA A 148 5.11 8.01 12.82
C ALA A 148 4.81 6.78 11.95
N TYR A 149 5.83 5.96 11.66
CA TYR A 149 5.67 4.73 10.88
C TYR A 149 4.74 3.72 11.56
N PHE A 150 4.87 3.52 12.87
CA PHE A 150 3.99 2.63 13.62
C PHE A 150 2.55 3.14 13.74
N MET A 151 2.26 4.38 13.31
CA MET A 151 0.91 4.92 13.23
C MET A 151 0.29 4.80 11.82
N LEU A 152 1.07 4.42 10.80
CA LEU A 152 0.51 4.01 9.52
C LEU A 152 -0.35 2.76 9.71
N VAL A 153 -1.39 2.64 8.89
CA VAL A 153 -2.28 1.49 8.90
C VAL A 153 -2.16 0.72 7.59
N GLY A 154 -2.19 -0.60 7.69
CA GLY A 154 -2.26 -1.47 6.52
C GLY A 154 -3.70 -1.64 6.04
N ASN A 155 -3.92 -1.43 4.75
CA ASN A 155 -5.15 -1.86 4.07
C ASN A 155 -4.92 -3.23 3.42
N PHE A 156 -5.72 -4.21 3.83
CA PHE A 156 -5.65 -5.59 3.35
C PHE A 156 -7.00 -6.06 2.79
N ASP A 157 -7.82 -5.14 2.28
CA ASP A 157 -9.04 -5.48 1.56
C ASP A 157 -8.70 -6.36 0.36
N SER A 158 -9.13 -7.62 0.39
CA SER A 158 -8.87 -8.60 -0.66
C SER A 158 -9.56 -8.30 -1.99
N THR A 159 -10.44 -7.30 -2.02
CA THR A 159 -11.09 -6.82 -3.24
C THR A 159 -10.34 -5.67 -3.91
N ILE A 160 -9.23 -5.21 -3.33
CA ILE A 160 -8.30 -4.24 -3.92
C ILE A 160 -7.02 -4.99 -4.30
N ILE A 161 -6.50 -4.73 -5.49
CA ILE A 161 -5.19 -5.24 -5.91
C ILE A 161 -4.13 -4.23 -5.48
N PHE A 162 -3.16 -4.69 -4.68
CA PHE A 162 -1.94 -3.94 -4.38
C PHE A 162 -0.83 -4.49 -5.26
N LYS A 163 -0.05 -3.61 -5.90
CA LYS A 163 0.95 -4.01 -6.89
C LYS A 163 2.15 -4.66 -6.20
N GLY A 164 2.63 -4.08 -5.10
CA GLY A 164 3.66 -4.66 -4.23
C GLY A 164 4.91 -5.08 -5.01
N GLU A 165 5.32 -4.25 -5.97
CA GLU A 165 6.47 -4.48 -6.83
C GLU A 165 7.80 -4.29 -6.12
N GLU A 166 7.80 -3.62 -4.96
CA GLU A 166 9.02 -3.35 -4.23
C GLU A 166 9.65 -4.66 -3.82
N ILE A 167 10.99 -4.69 -3.78
CA ILE A 167 11.69 -5.87 -3.28
C ILE A 167 11.57 -5.97 -1.75
N PRO A 168 11.53 -7.18 -1.17
CA PRO A 168 11.53 -7.35 0.27
C PRO A 168 12.69 -6.59 0.96
N PRO A 169 12.45 -5.97 2.13
CA PRO A 169 11.25 -6.08 2.97
C PRO A 169 10.09 -5.12 2.60
N TYR A 170 10.19 -4.37 1.51
CA TYR A 170 9.29 -3.24 1.21
C TYR A 170 8.04 -3.60 0.39
N ASN A 171 7.88 -4.87 0.00
CA ASN A 171 6.83 -5.36 -0.91
C ASN A 171 5.38 -5.27 -0.37
N GLN A 172 5.17 -4.55 0.72
CA GLN A 172 3.89 -4.28 1.37
C GLN A 172 3.70 -2.78 1.64
N GLU A 173 4.60 -1.91 1.17
CA GLU A 173 4.49 -0.46 1.40
C GLU A 173 3.25 0.14 0.72
N ASP A 174 2.84 -0.42 -0.43
CA ASP A 174 1.56 -0.17 -1.08
C ASP A 174 0.33 -0.35 -0.18
N ASN A 175 0.43 -1.23 0.83
CA ASN A 175 -0.65 -1.46 1.78
C ASN A 175 -0.66 -0.40 2.88
N LEU A 176 0.46 0.28 3.14
CA LEU A 176 0.62 1.21 4.25
C LEU A 176 0.15 2.60 3.87
N MET A 177 -0.70 3.19 4.71
CA MET A 177 -1.27 4.51 4.46
C MET A 177 -1.57 5.25 5.78
N HIS A 178 -1.74 6.56 5.68
CA HIS A 178 -2.26 7.38 6.76
C HIS A 178 -3.68 6.91 7.14
N PRO A 179 -4.08 6.83 8.42
CA PRO A 179 -5.41 6.33 8.82
C PRO A 179 -6.61 7.00 8.12
N ALA A 180 -6.51 8.29 7.84
CA ALA A 180 -7.56 9.03 7.13
C ALA A 180 -7.73 8.64 5.64
N MET A 181 -6.80 7.87 5.05
CA MET A 181 -6.91 7.34 3.69
C MET A 181 -7.93 6.20 3.57
N LEU A 182 -8.16 5.45 4.66
CA LEU A 182 -8.98 4.24 4.61
C LEU A 182 -10.39 4.50 4.07
N LEU A 183 -11.05 5.58 4.52
CA LEU A 183 -12.42 5.87 4.10
C LEU A 183 -12.51 6.24 2.60
N PRO A 184 -11.72 7.19 2.06
CA PRO A 184 -11.69 7.44 0.62
C PRO A 184 -11.32 6.20 -0.21
N VAL A 185 -10.34 5.41 0.22
CA VAL A 185 -9.92 4.19 -0.50
C VAL A 185 -11.05 3.15 -0.54
N SER A 186 -11.73 2.90 0.58
CA SER A 186 -12.89 1.99 0.59
C SER A 186 -14.04 2.51 -0.29
N ARG A 187 -14.29 3.82 -0.32
CA ARG A 187 -15.35 4.39 -1.16
C ARG A 187 -15.05 4.27 -2.65
N ILE A 188 -13.85 4.61 -3.09
CA ILE A 188 -13.50 4.48 -4.51
C ILE A 188 -13.51 3.01 -4.94
N ASN A 189 -13.14 2.07 -4.06
CA ASN A 189 -13.25 0.65 -4.37
C ASN A 189 -14.70 0.23 -4.70
N GLU A 190 -15.66 0.67 -3.89
CA GLU A 190 -17.08 0.42 -4.17
C GLU A 190 -17.55 1.15 -5.43
N PHE A 191 -17.12 2.39 -5.66
CA PHE A 191 -17.46 3.13 -6.88
C PHE A 191 -16.90 2.49 -8.14
N VAL A 192 -15.71 1.91 -8.10
CA VAL A 192 -15.12 1.17 -9.21
C VAL A 192 -15.96 -0.07 -9.50
N LYS A 193 -16.34 -0.83 -8.48
CA LYS A 193 -17.22 -2.01 -8.67
C LYS A 193 -18.56 -1.59 -9.29
N ASP A 194 -19.14 -0.49 -8.83
CA ASP A 194 -20.43 0.00 -9.33
C ASP A 194 -20.36 0.57 -10.75
N GLU A 195 -19.30 1.33 -11.10
CA GLU A 195 -19.14 1.97 -12.42
C GLU A 195 -18.96 0.95 -13.54
N TRP A 196 -18.22 -0.13 -13.26
CA TRP A 196 -17.88 -1.15 -14.25
C TRP A 196 -18.58 -2.49 -13.99
N ASP A 197 -19.69 -2.50 -13.26
CA ASP A 197 -20.49 -3.70 -12.95
C ASP A 197 -19.65 -4.90 -12.43
N GLY A 198 -18.57 -4.60 -11.69
CA GLY A 198 -17.62 -5.57 -11.15
C GLY A 198 -16.59 -6.14 -12.15
N GLU A 199 -16.59 -5.70 -13.40
CA GLU A 199 -15.62 -6.14 -14.42
C GLU A 199 -14.21 -5.59 -14.18
N MET A 200 -14.11 -4.43 -13.52
CA MET A 200 -12.85 -3.79 -13.16
C MET A 200 -12.61 -3.85 -11.65
N THR A 201 -11.37 -4.06 -11.26
CA THR A 201 -10.92 -4.04 -9.86
C THR A 201 -10.05 -2.81 -9.62
N LEU A 202 -10.25 -2.13 -8.49
CA LEU A 202 -9.36 -1.05 -8.07
C LEU A 202 -7.96 -1.61 -7.84
N ARG A 203 -6.94 -0.93 -8.34
CA ARG A 203 -5.56 -1.31 -8.15
C ARG A 203 -4.71 -0.15 -7.63
N VAL A 204 -4.14 -0.32 -6.45
CA VAL A 204 -3.13 0.57 -5.88
C VAL A 204 -1.77 0.19 -6.45
N THR A 205 -1.02 1.18 -6.93
CA THR A 205 0.34 0.98 -7.44
C THR A 205 1.42 1.63 -6.62
N GLU A 206 1.08 2.67 -5.86
CA GLU A 206 1.98 3.34 -4.93
C GLU A 206 1.14 3.90 -3.78
N ALA A 207 1.61 3.81 -2.54
CA ALA A 207 1.00 4.45 -1.38
C ALA A 207 2.05 5.10 -0.47
N TYR A 208 2.43 4.47 0.65
CA TYR A 208 3.59 4.90 1.39
C TYR A 208 4.88 4.55 0.62
N ASP A 209 5.84 5.47 0.54
CA ASP A 209 7.11 5.27 -0.15
C ASP A 209 8.29 5.60 0.80
N SER A 210 9.02 4.60 1.28
CA SER A 210 10.22 4.84 2.08
C SER A 210 11.49 5.03 1.22
N ARG A 211 11.43 4.61 -0.04
CA ARG A 211 12.58 4.45 -0.95
C ARG A 211 12.86 5.67 -1.81
N LEU A 212 12.04 6.71 -1.67
CA LEU A 212 12.16 7.99 -2.36
C LEU A 212 11.97 7.88 -3.88
N GLU A 213 11.19 6.93 -4.35
CA GLU A 213 10.92 6.77 -5.78
C GLU A 213 10.24 8.03 -6.35
N HIS A 214 9.33 8.63 -5.57
CA HIS A 214 8.67 9.90 -5.90
C HIS A 214 9.58 11.14 -5.87
N ASN A 215 10.83 11.03 -5.40
CA ASN A 215 11.81 12.13 -5.45
C ASN A 215 12.66 12.14 -6.71
N LEU A 216 12.80 11.00 -7.39
CA LEU A 216 13.84 10.82 -8.40
C LEU A 216 13.62 11.66 -9.66
N GLU A 217 12.37 12.05 -9.93
CA GLU A 217 12.00 12.80 -11.14
C GLU A 217 11.79 14.31 -10.90
N GLN A 218 11.87 14.77 -9.64
CA GLN A 218 11.48 16.13 -9.27
C GLN A 218 12.70 17.10 -9.22
N PRO A 219 12.69 18.20 -10.01
CA PRO A 219 13.89 19.03 -10.25
C PRO A 219 14.23 20.00 -9.13
N ASP A 220 13.30 20.35 -8.24
CA ASP A 220 13.53 21.29 -7.14
C ASP A 220 13.37 20.64 -5.75
N LEU A 221 13.92 21.31 -4.72
CA LEU A 221 13.87 20.85 -3.33
C LEU A 221 12.43 20.79 -2.78
N ASP A 222 11.56 21.65 -3.30
CA ASP A 222 10.19 21.83 -2.83
C ASP A 222 9.22 20.78 -3.40
N SER A 223 9.55 20.19 -4.55
CA SER A 223 8.82 19.06 -5.18
C SER A 223 9.33 17.70 -4.70
N ARG A 224 10.45 17.67 -3.96
CA ARG A 224 10.92 16.49 -3.21
C ARG A 224 10.16 16.23 -1.90
N ALA A 225 8.97 16.82 -1.78
CA ALA A 225 8.12 16.80 -0.60
C ALA A 225 6.80 16.07 -0.89
N SER A 226 6.91 14.90 -1.53
CA SER A 226 5.76 14.06 -1.89
C SER A 226 4.98 13.62 -0.66
N LEU A 227 3.65 13.63 -0.76
CA LEU A 227 2.77 13.14 0.31
C LEU A 227 2.78 11.60 0.44
N HIS A 228 3.35 10.88 -0.52
CA HIS A 228 3.62 9.43 -0.40
C HIS A 228 4.55 9.13 0.79
N PHE A 229 5.49 10.04 1.10
CA PHE A 229 6.41 9.88 2.22
C PHE A 229 5.75 9.97 3.61
N GLU A 230 4.48 10.38 3.67
CA GLU A 230 3.68 10.39 4.89
C GLU A 230 2.46 9.45 4.81
N GLY A 231 2.37 8.64 3.73
CA GLY A 231 1.21 7.80 3.45
C GLY A 231 -0.07 8.62 3.20
N ARG A 232 0.04 9.90 2.82
CA ARG A 232 -1.09 10.82 2.56
C ARG A 232 -1.42 10.97 1.07
N ALA A 233 -0.72 10.25 0.20
CA ALA A 233 -1.04 10.13 -1.21
C ALA A 233 -1.08 8.66 -1.66
N ILE A 234 -1.67 8.43 -2.82
CA ILE A 234 -1.86 7.11 -3.42
C ILE A 234 -1.97 7.24 -4.94
N ASP A 235 -1.38 6.28 -5.65
CA ASP A 235 -1.53 6.16 -7.10
C ASP A 235 -2.42 4.97 -7.43
N LEU A 236 -3.44 5.24 -8.25
CA LEU A 236 -4.52 4.33 -8.54
C LEU A 236 -4.57 4.00 -10.03
N THR A 237 -4.85 2.74 -10.31
CA THR A 237 -5.11 2.19 -11.63
C THR A 237 -6.30 1.23 -11.55
N LEU A 238 -6.63 0.62 -12.69
CA LEU A 238 -7.61 -0.47 -12.75
C LEU A 238 -6.92 -1.79 -13.11
N TRP A 239 -7.57 -2.88 -12.76
CA TRP A 239 -7.27 -4.20 -13.27
C TRP A 239 -8.50 -4.83 -13.95
N PRO A 240 -8.39 -5.28 -15.21
CA PRO A 240 -7.25 -5.13 -16.11
C PRO A 240 -6.89 -3.67 -16.43
N ASN A 241 -5.63 -3.42 -16.79
CA ASN A 241 -5.15 -2.07 -17.06
C ASN A 241 -5.71 -1.53 -18.38
N ASP A 242 -6.50 -0.45 -18.31
CA ASP A 242 -6.94 0.35 -19.46
C ASP A 242 -6.90 1.84 -19.13
N ARG A 243 -5.96 2.56 -19.76
CA ARG A 243 -5.75 4.00 -19.55
C ARG A 243 -6.94 4.84 -20.00
N ASN A 244 -7.79 4.33 -20.90
CA ASN A 244 -8.98 5.07 -21.35
C ASN A 244 -9.97 5.31 -20.19
N ASN A 245 -9.89 4.49 -19.14
CA ASN A 245 -10.77 4.58 -17.98
C ASN A 245 -10.23 5.51 -16.88
N TYR A 246 -8.97 5.99 -16.97
CA TYR A 246 -8.33 6.76 -15.89
C TYR A 246 -8.98 8.12 -15.65
N SER A 247 -9.53 8.73 -16.70
CA SER A 247 -10.29 9.96 -16.55
C SER A 247 -11.52 9.77 -15.67
N CYS A 248 -12.23 8.65 -15.86
CA CYS A 248 -13.36 8.26 -15.00
C CYS A 248 -12.89 7.85 -13.61
N LEU A 249 -11.83 7.02 -13.50
CA LEU A 249 -11.24 6.64 -12.21
C LEU A 249 -10.89 7.85 -11.34
N CYS A 250 -10.28 8.89 -11.92
CA CYS A 250 -9.97 10.10 -11.17
C CYS A 250 -11.20 10.91 -10.76
N ALA A 251 -12.24 10.94 -11.59
CA ALA A 251 -13.51 11.53 -11.19
C ALA A 251 -14.11 10.78 -9.99
N LEU A 252 -14.07 9.44 -10.00
CA LEU A 252 -14.51 8.61 -8.87
C LEU A 252 -13.66 8.86 -7.62
N ALA A 253 -12.34 9.04 -7.75
CA ALA A 253 -11.46 9.39 -6.63
C ALA A 253 -11.89 10.72 -5.97
N HIS A 254 -12.12 11.76 -6.75
CA HIS A 254 -12.60 13.04 -6.21
C HIS A 254 -13.89 12.85 -5.40
N CYS A 255 -14.81 12.04 -5.94
CA CYS A 255 -16.09 11.76 -5.32
C CYS A 255 -16.02 10.82 -4.12
N ALA A 256 -14.95 10.02 -4.02
CA ALA A 256 -14.68 9.20 -2.85
C ALA A 256 -14.24 10.05 -1.63
N GLY A 257 -13.85 11.30 -1.86
CA GLY A 257 -13.50 12.27 -0.81
C GLY A 257 -12.00 12.49 -0.64
N PHE A 258 -11.20 12.26 -1.69
CA PHE A 258 -9.83 12.75 -1.72
C PHE A 258 -9.82 14.28 -1.82
N ASP A 259 -8.93 14.93 -1.07
CA ASP A 259 -8.83 16.39 -1.00
C ASP A 259 -8.18 16.99 -2.25
N TRP A 260 -7.37 16.20 -2.95
CA TRP A 260 -6.76 16.55 -4.21
C TRP A 260 -6.59 15.33 -5.10
N VAL A 261 -6.94 15.45 -6.38
CA VAL A 261 -6.81 14.38 -7.37
C VAL A 261 -6.20 14.93 -8.65
N HIS A 262 -5.27 14.19 -9.24
CA HIS A 262 -4.57 14.54 -10.48
C HIS A 262 -4.52 13.33 -11.41
N ASN A 263 -4.97 13.51 -12.65
CA ASN A 263 -4.81 12.50 -13.68
C ASN A 263 -3.43 12.67 -14.32
N GLU A 264 -2.45 11.87 -13.91
CA GLU A 264 -1.07 11.93 -14.42
C GLU A 264 -0.91 11.22 -15.78
N GLY A 265 -2.00 10.67 -16.32
CA GLY A 265 -2.06 9.99 -17.61
C GLY A 265 -1.65 8.52 -17.59
N ASN A 266 -0.73 8.13 -16.71
CA ASN A 266 -0.30 6.74 -16.50
C ASN A 266 -0.90 6.10 -15.23
N HIS A 267 -1.46 6.90 -14.32
CA HIS A 267 -2.25 6.51 -13.16
C HIS A 267 -3.07 7.72 -12.69
N CYS A 268 -3.92 7.50 -11.68
CA CYS A 268 -4.62 8.56 -10.98
C CYS A 268 -3.96 8.82 -9.63
N HIS A 269 -3.34 9.97 -9.46
CA HIS A 269 -2.76 10.39 -8.18
C HIS A 269 -3.84 11.04 -7.32
N ALA A 270 -3.93 10.65 -6.06
CA ALA A 270 -4.89 11.23 -5.12
C ALA A 270 -4.25 11.43 -3.73
N ALA A 271 -4.68 12.48 -3.02
CA ALA A 271 -4.12 12.84 -1.73
C ALA A 271 -5.18 13.36 -0.74
N ILE A 272 -4.87 13.27 0.55
CA ILE A 272 -5.73 13.74 1.64
C ILE A 272 -5.11 14.87 2.46
N GLY A 273 -5.94 15.78 2.90
CA GLY A 273 -5.67 16.78 3.92
C GLY A 273 -5.86 16.17 5.30
N ALA A 274 -4.76 15.79 5.95
CA ALA A 274 -4.75 15.34 7.33
C ALA A 274 -3.54 15.88 8.09
N GLU A 275 -3.65 15.98 9.42
CA GLU A 275 -2.51 16.28 10.29
C GLU A 275 -1.43 15.21 10.12
N SER A 276 -0.19 15.63 9.87
CA SER A 276 0.93 14.70 9.70
C SER A 276 1.18 13.88 10.97
N LEU A 277 1.42 12.58 10.80
CA LEU A 277 1.78 11.67 11.89
C LEU A 277 3.11 12.06 12.55
N CYS A 278 4.01 12.73 11.82
CA CYS A 278 5.26 13.25 12.36
C CYS A 278 5.02 14.23 13.53
N LEU A 279 4.02 15.13 13.36
CA LEU A 279 3.66 16.11 14.39
C LEU A 279 3.14 15.46 15.67
N LYS A 280 2.46 14.31 15.55
CA LYS A 280 1.96 13.55 16.71
C LYS A 280 3.06 12.87 17.50
N CYS A 281 4.17 12.55 16.84
CA CYS A 281 5.31 11.85 17.42
C CYS A 281 6.42 12.79 17.93
N ASN A 282 6.30 14.10 17.68
CA ASN A 282 7.41 15.06 17.80
C ASN A 282 8.64 14.64 16.97
N ASP A 283 8.39 13.97 15.84
CA ASP A 283 9.41 13.64 14.83
C ASP A 283 9.69 14.86 13.95
#